data_AF-A0A967WZ07-F1
#
_entry.id   AF-A0A967WZ07-F1
#
_cell.length_a   1.000
_cell.length_b   1.000
_cell.length_c   1.000
_cell.angle_alpha   90.00
_cell.angle_beta   90.00
_cell.angle_gamma   90.00
#
_symmetry.space_group_name_H-M   'P 1'
#
loop_
_entity.id
_entity.type
_entity.pdbx_description
1 polymer ?
#
loop_
_entity_poly.entity_id
_entity_poly.type
_entity_poly.pdbx_seq_one_letter_code
_entity_poly.pdbx_strand_id
1 'polypeptide(L)'
;VGARIQEGVWSLAGYSELFWRNTQASGVIPQISVMLGPCAGGSVYSPGLTDFVIMTEGISHMFITGPDVIKTVTGEVVDIETLGGAHTHADISGVAHLVAGN
;
A
#
# COMPACT_ATOMS: atom_id res chain seq x y z
N VAL A 1 -7.95 7.91 1.08
CA VAL A 1 -6.95 7.04 1.76
C VAL A 1 -5.57 7.61 1.51
N GLY A 2 -4.61 7.41 2.42
CA GLY A 2 -3.34 8.15 2.44
C GLY A 2 -3.36 9.30 3.47
N ALA A 3 -2.33 10.14 3.43
CA ALA A 3 -2.15 11.25 4.37
C ALA A 3 -3.34 12.22 4.33
N ARG A 4 -3.83 12.65 5.49
CA ARG A 4 -4.88 13.67 5.56
C ARG A 4 -4.29 15.03 5.21
N ILE A 5 -4.51 15.47 3.98
CA ILE A 5 -3.93 16.69 3.41
C ILE A 5 -4.15 17.93 4.29
N GLN A 6 -5.33 18.02 4.93
CA GLN A 6 -5.71 19.14 5.79
C GLN A 6 -4.82 19.29 7.02
N GLU A 7 -4.18 18.20 7.46
CA GLU A 7 -3.25 18.19 8.60
C GLU A 7 -1.80 18.49 8.17
N GLY A 8 -1.53 18.61 6.86
CA GLY A 8 -0.23 18.96 6.32
C GLY A 8 0.89 18.05 6.83
N VAL A 9 1.98 18.65 7.29
CA VAL A 9 3.17 17.94 7.79
C VAL A 9 2.87 17.01 8.97
N TRP A 10 1.82 17.28 9.76
CA TRP A 10 1.46 16.44 10.90
C TRP A 10 0.97 15.06 10.48
N SER A 11 0.26 14.98 9.36
CA SER A 11 -0.13 13.68 8.79
C SER A 11 1.08 12.84 8.36
N LEU A 12 2.15 13.49 7.90
CA LEU A 12 3.41 12.83 7.53
C LEU A 12 4.19 12.38 8.77
N ALA A 13 4.22 13.22 9.82
CA ALA A 13 4.82 12.85 11.10
C ALA A 13 4.17 11.59 11.70
N GLY A 14 2.83 11.48 11.60
CA GLY A 14 2.10 10.28 12.01
C GLY A 14 2.54 9.02 11.25
N TYR A 15 2.78 9.12 9.93
CA TYR A 15 3.33 8.01 9.16
C TYR A 15 4.75 7.65 9.57
N SER A 16 5.64 8.63 9.73
CA SER A 16 7.03 8.37 10.15
C SER A 16 7.10 7.61 11.48
N GLU A 17 6.24 7.98 12.42
CA GLU A 17 6.16 7.40 13.75
C GLU A 17 5.57 5.97 13.73
N LEU A 18 4.70 5.68 12.77
CA LEU A 18 4.24 4.32 12.47
C LEU A 18 5.37 3.47 11.84
N PHE A 19 6.05 3.97 10.82
CA PHE A 19 7.13 3.26 10.13
C PHE A 19 8.30 2.95 11.05
N TRP A 20 8.64 3.90 11.94
CA TRP A 20 9.65 3.69 12.97
C TRP A 20 9.29 2.49 13.85
N ARG A 21 8.05 2.41 14.35
CA ARG A 21 7.59 1.26 15.15
C ARG A 21 7.57 -0.04 14.36
N ASN A 22 7.12 -0.03 13.10
CA ASN A 22 7.15 -1.24 12.27
C ASN A 22 8.58 -1.79 12.13
N THR A 23 9.54 -0.88 11.95
CA THR A 23 10.95 -1.23 11.82
C THR A 23 11.52 -1.80 13.13
N GLN A 24 11.23 -1.16 14.27
CA GLN A 24 11.67 -1.65 15.58
C GLN A 24 11.05 -2.99 15.97
N ALA A 25 9.82 -3.27 15.49
CA ALA A 25 9.11 -4.52 15.73
C ALA A 25 9.51 -5.67 14.76
N SER A 26 10.19 -5.35 13.66
CA SER A 26 10.54 -6.33 12.62
C SER A 26 11.46 -7.42 13.18
N GLY A 27 11.07 -8.68 13.00
CA GLY A 27 11.77 -9.84 13.56
C GLY A 27 11.65 -10.01 15.08
N VAL A 28 10.91 -9.13 15.77
CA VAL A 28 10.66 -9.21 17.22
C VAL A 28 9.27 -9.75 17.52
N ILE A 29 8.25 -9.20 16.84
CA ILE A 29 6.86 -9.68 16.90
C ILE A 29 6.32 -9.87 15.48
N PRO A 30 5.41 -10.83 15.25
CA PRO A 30 4.75 -10.97 13.96
C PRO A 30 3.91 -9.74 13.62
N GLN A 31 4.12 -9.18 12.44
CA GLN A 31 3.40 -8.05 11.87
C GLN A 31 2.71 -8.51 10.59
N ILE A 32 1.38 -8.44 10.56
CA ILE A 32 0.57 -8.89 9.41
C ILE A 32 -0.30 -7.73 8.95
N SER A 33 -0.20 -7.39 7.67
CA SER A 33 -1.02 -6.37 7.02
C SER A 33 -2.11 -7.01 6.18
N VAL A 34 -3.36 -6.65 6.43
CA VAL A 34 -4.52 -7.14 5.69
C VAL A 34 -5.19 -5.98 4.95
N MET A 35 -5.16 -6.04 3.62
CA MET A 35 -5.67 -5.00 2.74
C MET A 35 -7.09 -5.35 2.31
N LEU A 36 -8.03 -4.57 2.83
CA LEU A 36 -9.48 -4.72 2.64
C LEU A 36 -10.08 -3.58 1.80
N GLY A 37 -9.23 -2.82 1.09
CA GLY A 37 -9.65 -1.63 0.34
C GLY A 37 -8.48 -0.86 -0.27
N PRO A 38 -8.73 0.39 -0.71
CA PRO A 38 -7.70 1.26 -1.28
C PRO A 38 -6.59 1.53 -0.27
N CYS A 39 -5.34 1.49 -0.71
CA CYS A 39 -4.16 1.91 0.04
C CYS A 39 -3.23 2.68 -0.89
N ALA A 40 -3.00 3.96 -0.64
CA ALA A 40 -2.31 4.85 -1.59
C ALA A 40 -1.28 5.77 -0.92
N GLY A 41 -0.24 6.13 -1.67
CA GLY A 41 0.79 7.06 -1.19
C GLY A 41 1.55 6.51 0.01
N GLY A 42 1.78 7.35 1.02
CA GLY A 42 2.55 6.96 2.20
C GLY A 42 1.99 5.74 2.94
N SER A 43 0.68 5.48 2.87
CA SER A 43 0.07 4.34 3.56
C SER A 43 0.61 2.98 3.12
N VAL A 44 1.12 2.85 1.89
CA VAL A 44 1.62 1.56 1.37
C VAL A 44 2.96 1.13 1.98
N TYR A 45 3.72 2.06 2.56
CA TYR A 45 5.03 1.75 3.14
C TYR A 45 4.93 0.95 4.43
N SER A 46 3.89 1.15 5.25
CA SER A 46 3.74 0.37 6.47
C SER A 46 3.51 -1.12 6.16
N PRO A 47 2.58 -1.52 5.27
CA PRO A 47 2.48 -2.90 4.81
C PRO A 47 3.78 -3.45 4.21
N GLY A 48 4.51 -2.64 3.45
CA GLY A 48 5.82 -3.03 2.89
C GLY A 48 6.91 -3.30 3.94
N LEU A 49 6.70 -2.91 5.21
CA LEU A 49 7.61 -3.17 6.33
C LEU A 49 7.13 -4.33 7.23
N THR A 50 5.94 -4.87 6.99
CA THR A 50 5.39 -5.99 7.78
C THR A 50 5.79 -7.34 7.20
N ASP A 51 5.68 -8.40 8.00
CA ASP A 51 6.17 -9.74 7.62
C ASP A 51 5.31 -10.40 6.54
N PHE A 52 3.99 -10.15 6.55
CA PHE A 52 3.06 -10.66 5.54
C PHE A 52 2.07 -9.60 5.10
N VAL A 53 1.84 -9.53 3.79
CA VAL A 53 0.81 -8.69 3.18
C VAL A 53 -0.25 -9.59 2.54
N ILE A 54 -1.47 -9.48 3.02
CA ILE A 54 -2.63 -10.20 2.50
C ILE A 54 -3.53 -9.19 1.79
N MET A 55 -3.85 -9.44 0.52
CA MET A 55 -4.71 -8.58 -0.28
C MET A 55 -6.02 -9.29 -0.61
N THR A 56 -7.13 -8.55 -0.56
CA THR A 56 -8.45 -9.08 -0.92
C THR A 56 -8.74 -8.83 -2.40
N GLU A 57 -9.10 -9.89 -3.11
CA GLU A 57 -9.37 -9.85 -4.55
C GLU A 57 -10.52 -8.88 -4.90
N GLY A 58 -10.33 -8.09 -5.95
CA GLY A 58 -11.34 -7.19 -6.52
C GLY A 58 -11.67 -5.93 -5.71
N ILE A 59 -11.29 -5.85 -4.42
CA ILE A 59 -11.59 -4.70 -3.57
C ILE A 59 -10.35 -3.96 -3.07
N SER A 60 -9.21 -4.65 -2.93
CA SER A 60 -7.99 -4.05 -2.42
C SER A 60 -7.04 -3.63 -3.55
N HIS A 61 -6.36 -2.50 -3.35
CA HIS A 61 -5.34 -2.02 -4.28
C HIS A 61 -4.28 -1.18 -3.56
N MET A 62 -3.02 -1.32 -3.97
CA MET A 62 -1.88 -0.64 -3.39
C MET A 62 -1.05 0.09 -4.45
N PHE A 63 -0.75 1.37 -4.26
CA PHE A 63 0.21 2.09 -5.11
C PHE A 63 0.74 3.35 -4.44
N ILE A 64 1.96 3.76 -4.77
CA ILE A 64 2.52 5.03 -4.27
C ILE A 64 1.81 6.21 -4.96
N THR A 65 1.67 6.15 -6.28
CA THR A 65 1.09 7.21 -7.10
C THR A 65 -0.06 6.64 -7.93
N GLY A 66 -1.20 7.32 -7.90
CA GLY A 66 -2.40 6.85 -8.60
C GLY A 66 -2.36 7.07 -10.12
N PRO A 67 -3.26 6.41 -10.87
CA PRO A 67 -3.30 6.44 -12.33
C PRO A 67 -3.39 7.84 -12.95
N ASP A 68 -4.18 8.74 -12.35
CA ASP A 68 -4.38 10.09 -12.89
C ASP A 68 -3.08 10.91 -12.89
N VAL A 69 -2.27 10.75 -11.84
CA VAL A 69 -0.97 11.42 -11.73
C VAL A 69 0.03 10.80 -12.71
N ILE A 70 0.04 9.47 -12.83
CA ILE A 70 0.87 8.76 -13.81
C ILE A 70 0.54 9.27 -15.23
N LYS A 71 -0.73 9.33 -15.60
CA LYS A 71 -1.19 9.85 -16.89
C LYS A 71 -0.75 11.29 -17.13
N THR A 72 -0.89 12.15 -16.12
CA THR A 72 -0.53 13.57 -16.24
C THR A 72 0.98 13.77 -16.43
N VAL A 73 1.80 12.95 -15.77
CA VAL A 73 3.27 13.11 -15.76
C VAL A 73 3.94 12.37 -16.91
N THR A 74 3.46 11.16 -17.25
CA THR A 74 4.11 10.25 -18.20
C THR A 74 3.35 10.08 -19.50
N GLY A 75 2.04 10.40 -19.52
CA GLY A 75 1.14 10.11 -20.63
C GLY A 75 0.61 8.67 -20.66
N GLU A 76 1.08 7.79 -19.79
CA GLU A 76 0.65 6.39 -19.74
C GLU A 76 -0.77 6.26 -19.16
N VAL A 77 -1.58 5.40 -19.79
CA VAL A 77 -2.94 5.08 -19.33
C VAL A 77 -2.93 3.67 -18.76
N VAL A 78 -3.09 3.58 -17.45
CA VAL A 78 -3.15 2.32 -16.69
C VAL A 78 -4.38 2.32 -15.81
N ASP A 79 -5.05 1.18 -15.66
CA ASP A 79 -6.18 1.04 -14.74
C ASP A 79 -5.72 0.65 -13.32
N ILE A 80 -6.62 0.75 -12.33
CA ILE A 80 -6.29 0.50 -10.92
C ILE A 80 -5.88 -0.95 -10.65
N GLU A 81 -6.49 -1.92 -11.33
CA GLU A 81 -6.23 -3.33 -11.10
C GLU A 81 -4.86 -3.72 -11.68
N THR A 82 -4.57 -3.28 -12.90
CA THR A 82 -3.24 -3.47 -13.52
C THR A 82 -2.15 -2.71 -12.77
N LEU A 83 -2.45 -1.54 -12.20
CA LEU A 83 -1.45 -0.75 -11.47
C LEU A 83 -1.08 -1.35 -10.10
N GLY A 84 -2.06 -1.85 -9.36
CA GLY A 84 -1.87 -2.19 -7.95
C GLY A 84 -2.91 -3.13 -7.36
N GLY A 85 -3.62 -3.89 -8.21
CA GLY A 85 -4.56 -4.91 -7.78
C GLY A 85 -3.87 -6.07 -7.04
N ALA A 86 -4.70 -6.91 -6.40
CA ALA A 86 -4.20 -8.02 -5.58
C ALA A 86 -3.33 -9.01 -6.39
N HIS A 87 -3.77 -9.37 -7.61
CA HIS A 87 -3.02 -10.28 -8.49
C HIS A 87 -1.77 -9.66 -9.07
N THR A 88 -1.80 -8.37 -9.43
CA THR A 88 -0.60 -7.63 -9.85
C THR A 88 0.49 -7.70 -8.77
N HIS A 89 0.10 -7.54 -7.50
CA HIS A 89 1.05 -7.61 -6.40
C HIS A 89 1.49 -9.03 -6.03
N ALA A 90 0.69 -10.05 -6.29
CA ALA A 90 1.03 -11.44 -6.02
C ALA A 90 1.93 -12.03 -7.13
N ASP A 91 1.59 -11.78 -8.40
CA ASP A 91 2.20 -12.46 -9.54
C ASP A 91 3.37 -11.69 -10.15
N ILE A 92 3.35 -10.36 -10.07
CA ILE A 92 4.31 -9.50 -10.78
C ILE A 92 5.27 -8.82 -9.80
N SER A 93 4.75 -8.04 -8.85
CA SER A 93 5.62 -7.22 -7.98
C SER A 93 6.14 -7.95 -6.74
N GLY A 94 5.55 -9.08 -6.37
CA GLY A 94 5.90 -9.85 -5.16
C GLY A 94 5.60 -9.13 -3.83
N VAL A 95 4.70 -8.15 -3.84
CA VAL A 95 4.32 -7.40 -2.62
C VAL A 95 3.28 -8.16 -1.81
N ALA A 96 2.30 -8.78 -2.47
CA ALA A 96 1.28 -9.58 -1.80
C ALA A 96 1.78 -11.01 -1.59
N HIS A 97 1.74 -11.47 -0.35
CA HIS A 97 2.12 -12.83 0.03
C HIS A 97 0.95 -13.81 -0.13
N LEU A 98 -0.28 -13.31 -0.01
CA LEU A 98 -1.50 -14.09 -0.20
C LEU A 98 -2.62 -13.21 -0.77
N VAL A 99 -3.37 -13.77 -1.71
CA VAL A 99 -4.62 -13.20 -2.22
C VAL A 99 -5.79 -13.96 -1.61
N ALA A 100 -6.65 -13.23 -0.90
CA ALA A 100 -7.87 -13.77 -0.30
C ALA A 100 -9.06 -13.53 -1.25
N GLY A 101 -9.83 -14.59 -1.52
CA GLY A 101 -11.13 -14.48 -2.15
C GLY A 101 -12.16 -13.82 -1.21
N ASN A 102 -13.21 -13.25 -1.79
CA ASN A 102 -14.35 -12.65 -1.08
C ASN A 102 -15.45 -13.67 -0.76
#